data_AF-A0AAX4A014-F1
#
_entry.id   AF-A0AAX4A014-F1
#
_cell.length_a   1.000
_cell.length_b   1.000
_cell.length_c   1.000
_cell.angle_alpha   90.00
_cell.angle_beta   90.00
_cell.angle_gamma   90.00
#
_symmetry.space_group_name_H-M   'P 1'
#
loop_
_entity.id
_entity.type
_entity.pdbx_description
1 polymer ?
#
loop_
_entity_poly.entity_id
_entity_poly.type
_entity_poly.pdbx_seq_one_letter_code
_entity_poly.pdbx_strand_id
1 'polypeptide(L)'
;MTDKNGKSKDATAVGSRVRMTVSDADTEGGVTCTGVVIEDYEDMVVDRGSVGRDWAPVQRWAIALDDGRLVFANDEDLTVAD
;
A
#
# COMPACT_ATOMS: atom_id res chain seq x y z
N MET A 1 -30.68 -1.87 -12.01
CA MET A 1 -29.23 -2.12 -12.19
C MET A 1 -28.58 -0.76 -12.22
N THR A 2 -27.72 -0.46 -11.24
CA THR A 2 -27.00 0.81 -11.22
C THR A 2 -25.55 0.48 -10.95
N ASP A 3 -24.77 0.80 -11.97
CA ASP A 3 -23.38 0.47 -12.16
C ASP A 3 -22.59 1.35 -11.19
N LYS A 4 -22.09 0.75 -10.11
CA LYS A 4 -21.22 1.47 -9.18
C LYS A 4 -19.83 1.54 -9.79
N ASN A 5 -19.65 2.59 -10.57
CA ASN A 5 -18.48 3.46 -10.59
C ASN A 5 -17.14 2.74 -10.35
N GLY A 6 -16.49 2.38 -11.46
CA GLY A 6 -15.11 1.95 -11.48
C GLY A 6 -14.21 2.93 -10.72
N LYS A 7 -13.72 2.52 -9.55
CA LYS A 7 -12.60 3.16 -8.89
C LYS A 7 -11.36 2.59 -9.57
N SER A 8 -10.63 3.43 -10.31
CA SER A 8 -9.48 3.07 -11.14
C SER A 8 -8.66 1.94 -10.53
N LYS A 9 -8.76 0.76 -11.13
CA LYS A 9 -7.99 -0.44 -10.75
C LYS A 9 -6.54 -0.36 -11.24
N ASP A 10 -6.17 0.73 -11.92
CA ASP A 10 -4.96 0.82 -12.74
C ASP A 10 -3.98 1.92 -12.28
N ALA A 11 -4.15 2.52 -11.09
CA ALA A 11 -3.28 3.63 -10.67
C ALA A 11 -1.94 3.18 -10.07
N THR A 12 -1.81 1.93 -9.63
CA THR A 12 -0.62 1.42 -8.94
C THR A 12 -0.25 0.05 -9.48
N ALA A 13 1.00 -0.07 -9.93
CA ALA A 13 1.60 -1.29 -10.44
C ALA A 13 3.09 -1.34 -10.04
N VAL A 14 3.74 -2.48 -10.24
CA VAL A 14 5.20 -2.57 -10.05
C VAL A 14 5.90 -1.54 -10.95
N GLY A 15 6.80 -0.76 -10.36
CA GLY A 15 7.47 0.38 -10.98
C GLY A 15 6.77 1.72 -10.80
N SER A 16 5.53 1.76 -10.29
CA SER A 16 4.83 3.02 -10.03
C SER A 16 5.51 3.81 -8.90
N ARG A 17 5.61 5.12 -9.11
CA ARG A 17 5.99 6.08 -8.08
C ARG A 17 4.78 6.37 -7.20
N VAL A 18 4.93 6.19 -5.90
CA VAL A 18 3.83 6.37 -4.94
C VAL A 18 4.25 7.20 -3.75
N ARG A 19 3.26 7.87 -3.15
CA ARG A 19 3.37 8.63 -1.90
C ARG A 19 2.44 8.03 -0.85
N MET A 20 2.92 7.97 0.38
CA MET A 20 2.17 7.48 1.54
C MET A 20 2.57 8.25 2.81
N THR A 21 1.76 8.15 3.87
CA THR A 21 2.12 8.66 5.20
C THR A 21 2.50 7.48 6.08
N VAL A 22 3.74 7.44 6.52
CA VAL A 22 4.25 6.41 7.43
C VAL A 22 4.23 6.96 8.84
N SER A 23 3.65 6.21 9.79
CA SER A 23 3.75 6.58 11.21
C SER A 23 5.20 6.50 11.66
N ASP A 24 5.72 7.60 12.17
CA ASP A 24 7.05 7.68 12.76
C ASP A 24 6.90 7.81 14.27
N ALA A 25 7.63 7.00 15.05
CA ALA A 25 7.48 6.96 16.51
C ALA A 25 7.85 8.30 17.15
N ASP A 26 8.69 9.10 16.49
CA ASP A 26 9.19 10.37 16.99
C ASP A 26 8.38 11.58 16.47
N THR A 27 7.40 11.36 15.57
CA THR A 27 6.61 12.45 14.96
C THR A 27 5.11 12.19 15.06
N GLU A 28 4.40 12.99 15.88
CA GLU A 28 2.94 13.04 15.86
C GLU A 28 2.44 13.45 14.46
N GLY A 29 1.62 12.61 13.84
CA GLY A 29 1.05 12.85 12.50
C GLY A 29 1.72 12.08 11.35
N GLY A 30 2.83 11.39 11.61
CA GLY A 30 3.54 10.61 10.60
C GLY A 30 4.32 11.45 9.59
N VAL A 31 5.13 10.79 8.77
CA VAL A 31 5.99 11.39 7.76
C VAL A 31 5.48 11.01 6.38
N THR A 32 5.28 11.99 5.52
CA THR A 32 5.00 11.73 4.11
C THR A 32 6.27 11.23 3.42
N CYS A 33 6.21 10.00 2.91
CA CYS A 33 7.29 9.34 2.21
C CYS A 33 6.91 9.08 0.75
N THR A 34 7.91 9.04 -0.11
CA THR A 34 7.78 8.65 -1.51
C THR A 34 8.60 7.39 -1.75
N GLY A 35 8.11 6.50 -2.62
CA GLY A 35 8.74 5.22 -2.90
C GLY A 35 8.37 4.70 -4.29
N VAL A 36 8.92 3.54 -4.64
CA VAL A 36 8.60 2.81 -5.86
C VAL A 36 8.04 1.45 -5.46
N VAL A 37 6.92 1.07 -6.08
CA VAL A 37 6.37 -0.28 -5.91
C VAL A 37 7.31 -1.29 -6.55
N ILE A 38 7.73 -2.30 -5.79
CA ILE A 38 8.69 -3.31 -6.26
C ILE A 38 8.09 -4.70 -6.41
N GLU A 39 6.94 -4.98 -5.78
CA GLU A 39 6.27 -6.28 -5.85
C GLU A 39 4.75 -6.16 -5.64
N ASP A 40 3.99 -7.02 -6.33
CA ASP A 40 2.54 -7.17 -6.19
C ASP A 40 2.20 -8.55 -5.60
N TYR A 41 1.64 -8.55 -4.39
CA TYR A 41 1.22 -9.74 -3.67
C TYR A 41 -0.28 -10.01 -3.77
N GLU A 42 -1.00 -9.50 -4.78
CA GLU A 42 -2.46 -9.69 -4.93
C GLU A 42 -2.89 -11.16 -4.74
N ASP A 43 -2.16 -12.11 -5.34
CA ASP A 43 -2.44 -13.55 -5.25
C ASP A 43 -2.23 -14.14 -3.84
N MET A 44 -1.53 -13.42 -2.95
CA MET A 44 -1.26 -13.82 -1.58
C MET A 44 -2.13 -13.09 -0.56
N VAL A 45 -2.94 -12.12 -0.99
CA VAL A 45 -3.88 -11.42 -0.11
C VAL A 45 -4.97 -12.40 0.32
N VAL A 46 -4.96 -12.74 1.60
CA VAL A 46 -5.98 -13.59 2.24
C VAL A 46 -6.93 -12.74 3.05
N ASP A 47 -8.21 -13.12 3.09
CA ASP A 47 -9.19 -12.42 3.91
C ASP A 47 -8.76 -12.43 5.39
N ARG A 48 -8.82 -11.29 6.06
CA ARG A 48 -8.29 -11.13 7.42
C ARG A 48 -8.98 -12.08 8.42
N GLY A 49 -10.24 -12.41 8.18
CA GLY A 49 -11.01 -13.39 8.97
C GLY A 49 -10.57 -14.85 8.78
N SER A 50 -9.80 -15.16 7.73
CA SER A 50 -9.45 -16.54 7.36
C SER A 50 -8.21 -17.08 8.08
N VAL A 51 -7.35 -16.20 8.61
CA VAL A 51 -6.05 -16.57 9.21
C VAL A 51 -6.08 -16.76 10.73
N GLY A 52 -7.23 -16.55 11.38
CA GLY A 52 -7.39 -16.70 12.84
C GLY A 52 -6.52 -15.74 13.66
N ARG A 53 -6.01 -14.67 13.03
CA ARG A 53 -5.16 -13.65 13.65
C ARG A 53 -5.45 -12.28 13.06
N ASP A 54 -5.43 -11.27 13.92
CA ASP A 54 -5.57 -9.87 13.49
C ASP A 54 -4.21 -9.19 13.22
N TRP A 55 -3.11 -9.85 13.60
CA TRP A 55 -1.74 -9.38 13.44
C TRP A 55 -1.12 -9.92 12.14
N ALA A 56 -0.31 -9.07 11.48
CA ALA A 56 0.36 -9.36 10.21
C ALA A 56 -0.57 -9.85 9.07
N PRO A 57 -1.63 -9.10 8.71
CA PRO A 57 -2.31 -9.34 7.44
C PRO A 57 -1.34 -9.11 6.28
N VAL A 58 -1.52 -9.87 5.19
CA VAL A 58 -0.76 -9.64 3.96
C VAL A 58 -1.28 -8.36 3.32
N GLN A 59 -0.39 -7.38 3.15
CA GLN A 59 -0.68 -6.20 2.34
C GLN A 59 -0.20 -6.44 0.92
N ARG A 60 -0.94 -5.91 -0.06
CA ARG A 60 -0.71 -6.19 -1.48
C ARG A 60 0.64 -5.69 -1.97
N TRP A 61 1.02 -4.46 -1.67
CA TRP A 61 2.17 -3.81 -2.29
C TRP A 61 3.39 -3.86 -1.39
N ALA A 62 4.55 -4.21 -1.95
CA ALA A 62 5.83 -3.83 -1.34
C ALA A 62 6.37 -2.57 -2.03
N ILE A 63 6.75 -1.58 -1.22
CA ILE A 63 7.28 -0.30 -1.68
C ILE A 63 8.67 -0.07 -1.07
N ALA A 64 9.66 0.13 -1.95
CA ALA A 64 10.95 0.66 -1.55
C ALA A 64 10.85 2.18 -1.44
N LEU A 65 10.94 2.71 -0.22
CA LEU A 65 10.98 4.15 0.03
C LEU A 65 12.35 4.72 -0.35
N ASP A 66 12.37 6.01 -0.69
CA ASP A 66 13.60 6.72 -1.08
C ASP A 66 14.64 6.80 0.06
N ASP A 67 14.18 6.68 1.31
CA ASP A 67 15.03 6.65 2.50
C ASP A 67 15.63 5.25 2.79
N GLY A 68 15.36 4.27 1.92
CA GLY A 68 15.87 2.90 2.01
C GLY A 68 15.01 1.96 2.85
N ARG A 69 13.89 2.41 3.42
CA ARG A 69 12.95 1.53 4.13
C ARG A 69 12.07 0.75 3.15
N LEU A 70 11.67 -0.45 3.57
CA LEU A 70 10.67 -1.27 2.89
C LEU A 70 9.35 -1.18 3.64
N VAL A 71 8.28 -0.79 2.94
CA VAL A 71 6.93 -0.67 3.50
C VAL A 71 5.94 -1.54 2.73
N PHE A 72 4.96 -2.09 3.44
CA PHE A 72 3.89 -2.89 2.89
C PHE A 72 2.56 -2.16 3.05
N ALA A 73 1.79 -2.03 1.98
CA ALA A 73 0.60 -1.18 1.94
C ALA A 73 -0.48 -1.71 0.99
N ASN A 74 -1.72 -1.28 1.17
CA ASN A 74 -2.81 -1.55 0.23
C ASN A 74 -3.08 -0.33 -0.67
N ASP A 75 -3.91 -0.52 -1.69
CA ASP A 75 -4.31 0.55 -2.61
C ASP A 75 -4.87 1.79 -1.90
N GLU A 76 -5.53 1.62 -0.74
CA GLU A 76 -6.11 2.72 0.03
C GLU A 76 -5.08 3.59 0.75
N ASP A 77 -3.88 3.07 0.98
CA ASP A 77 -2.79 3.76 1.68
C ASP A 77 -1.90 4.56 0.70
N LEU A 78 -2.08 4.37 -0.60
CA LEU A 78 -1.20 4.87 -1.64
C LEU A 78 -1.85 5.99 -2.46
N THR A 79 -1.04 6.97 -2.82
CA THR A 79 -1.38 7.99 -3.81
C THR A 79 -0.31 8.02 -4.89
N VAL A 80 -0.71 8.31 -6.14
CA VAL A 80 0.26 8.46 -7.24
C VAL A 80 1.17 9.65 -6.91
N ALA A 81 2.48 9.42 -7.01
CA ALA A 81 3.47 10.48 -6.97
C ALA A 81 3.87 10.86 -8.40
N ASP A 82 4.05 12.16 -8.62
CA ASP A 82 4.53 12.74 -9.88
C ASP A 82 6.00 12.38 -10.15
#